data_AF-A0A4Q1BLL5-F1
#
_entry.id   AF-A0A4Q1BLL5-F1
#
_cell.length_a   1.000
_cell.length_b   1.000
_cell.length_c   1.000
_cell.angle_alpha   90.00
_cell.angle_beta   90.00
_cell.angle_gamma   90.00
#
_symmetry.space_group_name_H-M   'P 1'
#
loop_
_entity.id
_entity.type
_entity.pdbx_description
1 polymer ?
#
loop_
_entity_poly.entity_id
_entity_poly.type
_entity_poly.pdbx_seq_one_letter_code
_entity_poly.pdbx_strand_id
1 'polypeptide(L)'
;MRFYRVVLDESHTIRNKKTRAAEAAFMLDAVHRCSLTGTLVVNTLDDVHSHLRFLSISPSRDWGHFRAHISKVQRSRPNLAAQRVQAILRTCMLRKNKETKLNGKPLLVLPPKSVEIVQLDFTEEEREMYLAIEH
;
A
#
# COMPACT_ATOMS: atom_id res chain seq x y z
N MET A 1 -23.00 -12.43 -12.00
CA MET A 1 -22.75 -13.01 -10.66
C MET A 1 -22.33 -11.88 -9.73
N ARG A 2 -23.00 -11.70 -8.60
CA ARG A 2 -22.69 -10.65 -7.62
C ARG A 2 -22.16 -11.28 -6.33
N PHE A 3 -20.99 -10.87 -5.89
CA PHE A 3 -20.38 -11.41 -4.66
C PHE A 3 -20.99 -10.75 -3.42
N TYR A 4 -21.16 -11.54 -2.35
CA TYR A 4 -21.46 -10.95 -1.05
C TYR A 4 -20.25 -10.16 -0.50
N ARG A 5 -19.04 -10.72 -0.64
CA ARG A 5 -17.80 -10.06 -0.20
C ARG A 5 -16.64 -10.38 -1.13
N VAL A 6 -15.79 -9.39 -1.36
CA VAL A 6 -14.47 -9.56 -2.00
C VAL A 6 -13.40 -9.05 -1.04
N VAL A 7 -12.37 -9.86 -0.82
CA VAL A 7 -11.21 -9.51 0.02
C VAL A 7 -9.96 -9.61 -0.84
N LEU A 8 -9.21 -8.52 -0.94
CA LEU A 8 -7.89 -8.51 -1.55
C LEU A 8 -6.84 -8.65 -0.46
N ASP A 9 -6.06 -9.72 -0.51
CA ASP A 9 -4.85 -9.86 0.30
C ASP A 9 -3.64 -9.31 -0.47
N GLU A 10 -2.67 -8.76 0.27
CA GLU A 10 -1.56 -7.98 -0.28
C GLU A 10 -2.00 -7.00 -1.39
N SER A 11 -3.03 -6.22 -1.08
CA SER A 11 -3.72 -5.38 -2.06
C SER A 11 -2.86 -4.25 -2.65
N HIS A 12 -1.63 -4.05 -2.15
CA HIS A 12 -0.64 -3.18 -2.79
C HIS A 12 -0.25 -3.66 -4.21
N THR A 13 -0.65 -4.87 -4.59
CA THR A 13 -0.59 -5.41 -5.96
C THR A 13 -1.43 -4.61 -6.96
N ILE A 14 -2.56 -4.02 -6.56
CA ILE A 14 -3.42 -3.20 -7.42
C ILE A 14 -3.09 -1.71 -7.37
N ARG A 15 -1.96 -1.30 -6.76
CA ARG A 15 -1.58 0.11 -6.56
C ARG A 15 -1.60 0.93 -7.86
N ASN A 16 -1.17 0.34 -8.97
CA ASN A 16 -1.20 1.00 -10.27
C ASN A 16 -2.57 0.83 -10.95
N LYS A 17 -3.40 1.88 -10.89
CA LYS A 17 -4.75 1.91 -11.47
C LYS A 17 -4.85 1.59 -12.97
N LYS A 18 -3.75 1.64 -13.72
CA LYS A 18 -3.69 1.39 -15.16
C LYS A 18 -3.43 -0.08 -15.52
N THR A 19 -3.15 -0.94 -14.53
CA THR A 19 -2.92 -2.35 -14.80
C THR A 19 -4.24 -3.08 -15.01
N ARG A 20 -4.23 -4.10 -15.88
CA ARG A 20 -5.39 -4.96 -16.11
C ARG A 20 -5.89 -5.62 -14.82
N ALA A 21 -4.98 -5.97 -13.92
CA ALA A 21 -5.32 -6.55 -12.62
C ALA A 21 -6.10 -5.56 -11.73
N ALA A 22 -5.67 -4.30 -11.66
CA ALA A 22 -6.38 -3.27 -10.92
C ALA A 22 -7.75 -2.98 -11.53
N GLU A 23 -7.83 -2.85 -12.86
CA GLU A 23 -9.10 -2.65 -13.57
C GLU A 23 -10.08 -3.81 -13.33
N ALA A 24 -9.61 -5.05 -13.43
CA ALA A 24 -10.41 -6.24 -13.12
C ALA A 24 -10.93 -6.20 -11.68
N ALA A 25 -10.07 -5.87 -10.70
CA ALA A 25 -10.47 -5.75 -9.30
C ALA A 25 -11.53 -4.65 -9.07
N PHE A 26 -11.43 -3.51 -9.77
CA PHE A 26 -12.42 -2.43 -9.68
C PHE A 26 -13.79 -2.85 -10.23
N MET A 27 -13.82 -3.68 -11.27
CA MET A 27 -15.04 -4.13 -11.96
C MET A 27 -15.79 -5.26 -11.23
N LEU A 28 -15.18 -5.92 -10.24
CA LEU A 28 -15.88 -6.95 -9.45
C LEU A 28 -17.16 -6.37 -8.83
N ASP A 29 -18.30 -7.02 -9.04
CA ASP A 29 -19.56 -6.64 -8.39
C ASP A 29 -19.66 -7.31 -7.02
N ALA A 30 -19.67 -6.51 -5.96
CA ALA A 30 -19.65 -6.99 -4.58
C ALA A 30 -20.41 -6.07 -3.62
N VAL A 31 -21.09 -6.64 -2.62
CA VAL A 31 -21.74 -5.89 -1.53
C VAL A 31 -20.71 -5.34 -0.56
N HIS A 32 -19.78 -6.19 -0.11
CA HIS A 32 -18.72 -5.80 0.81
C HIS A 32 -17.34 -5.94 0.15
N ARG A 33 -16.45 -4.98 0.43
CA ARG A 33 -15.10 -4.95 -0.13
C ARG A 33 -14.09 -4.69 0.96
N CYS A 34 -13.06 -5.51 1.02
CA CYS A 34 -11.98 -5.38 2.01
C CYS A 34 -10.63 -5.44 1.30
N SER A 35 -9.70 -4.61 1.75
CA SER A 35 -8.35 -4.52 1.22
C SER A 35 -7.38 -4.69 2.39
N LEU A 36 -6.60 -5.76 2.37
CA LEU A 36 -5.61 -6.10 3.38
C LEU A 36 -4.23 -5.84 2.79
N THR A 37 -3.43 -5.01 3.47
CA THR A 37 -2.05 -4.74 3.09
C THR A 37 -1.29 -4.19 4.29
N GLY A 38 -0.06 -4.63 4.49
CA GLY A 38 0.88 -4.00 5.44
C GLY A 38 1.39 -2.64 4.96
N THR A 39 1.38 -2.43 3.64
CA THR A 39 2.06 -1.32 2.96
C THR A 39 1.13 -0.63 1.97
N LEU A 40 0.31 0.30 2.47
CA LEU A 40 -0.66 1.04 1.65
C LEU A 40 0.00 1.97 0.63
N VAL A 41 1.12 2.58 1.02
CA VAL A 41 1.86 3.56 0.21
C VAL A 41 3.24 2.98 -0.04
N VAL A 42 3.56 2.71 -1.31
CA VAL A 42 4.85 2.16 -1.72
C VAL A 42 5.72 3.26 -2.31
N ASN A 43 5.15 4.06 -3.21
CA ASN A 43 5.87 5.10 -3.93
C ASN A 43 5.32 6.50 -3.63
N THR A 44 4.01 6.68 -3.78
CA THR A 44 3.38 8.02 -3.70
C THR A 44 1.97 7.93 -3.13
N LEU A 45 1.38 9.08 -2.78
CA LEU A 45 -0.02 9.10 -2.31
C LEU A 45 -1.01 8.63 -3.38
N ASP A 46 -0.61 8.57 -4.65
CA ASP A 46 -1.46 8.04 -5.72
C ASP A 46 -1.77 6.54 -5.55
N ASP A 47 -0.93 5.79 -4.83
CA ASP A 47 -1.16 4.38 -4.52
C ASP A 47 -2.49 4.20 -3.76
N VAL A 48 -2.82 5.16 -2.89
CA VAL A 48 -4.04 5.15 -2.06
C VAL A 48 -5.31 5.20 -2.92
N HIS A 49 -5.28 5.90 -4.05
CA HIS A 49 -6.45 6.02 -4.92
C HIS A 49 -6.96 4.66 -5.38
N SER A 50 -6.08 3.73 -5.71
CA SER A 50 -6.48 2.40 -6.18
C SER A 50 -7.26 1.64 -5.10
N HIS A 51 -6.84 1.76 -3.83
CA HIS A 51 -7.60 1.19 -2.71
C HIS A 51 -8.95 1.87 -2.52
N LEU A 52 -9.01 3.22 -2.56
CA LEU A 52 -10.27 3.95 -2.43
C LEU A 52 -11.25 3.65 -3.56
N ARG A 53 -10.72 3.46 -4.78
CA ARG A 53 -11.51 3.05 -5.95
C ARG A 53 -12.06 1.65 -5.79
N PHE A 54 -11.22 0.68 -5.41
CA PHE A 54 -11.67 -0.68 -5.12
C PHE A 54 -12.73 -0.68 -4.02
N LEU A 55 -12.48 -0.03 -2.88
CA LEU A 55 -13.40 0.07 -1.73
C LEU A 55 -14.65 0.92 -2.02
N SER A 56 -14.73 1.56 -3.19
CA SER A 56 -15.85 2.42 -3.60
C SER A 56 -16.10 3.63 -2.67
N ILE A 57 -15.05 4.22 -2.09
CA ILE A 57 -15.14 5.35 -1.15
C ILE A 57 -15.34 6.67 -1.91
N SER A 58 -16.56 7.20 -1.90
CA SER A 58 -16.87 8.50 -2.50
C SER A 58 -16.44 9.67 -1.61
N PRO A 59 -16.04 10.82 -2.18
CA PRO A 59 -15.84 11.09 -3.61
C PRO A 59 -14.47 10.61 -4.15
N SER A 60 -13.55 10.20 -3.26
CA SER A 60 -12.14 9.95 -3.59
C SER A 60 -11.87 8.69 -4.42
N ARG A 61 -12.88 7.85 -4.68
CA ARG A 61 -12.86 6.76 -5.67
C ARG A 61 -12.75 7.27 -7.10
N ASP A 62 -13.19 8.50 -7.34
CA ASP A 62 -13.07 9.15 -8.64
C ASP A 62 -11.68 9.76 -8.80
N TRP A 63 -11.04 9.45 -9.93
CA TRP A 63 -9.70 9.93 -10.19
C TRP A 63 -9.65 11.44 -10.41
N GLY A 64 -10.67 12.05 -11.00
CA GLY A 64 -10.75 13.50 -11.19
C GLY A 64 -10.71 14.24 -9.85
N HIS A 65 -11.58 13.83 -8.93
CA HIS A 65 -11.62 14.35 -7.57
C HIS A 65 -10.31 14.11 -6.82
N PHE A 66 -9.84 12.85 -6.77
CA PHE A 66 -8.58 12.51 -6.08
C PHE A 66 -7.40 13.31 -6.64
N ARG A 67 -7.34 13.46 -7.97
CA ARG A 67 -6.25 14.18 -8.63
C ARG A 67 -6.24 15.66 -8.29
N ALA A 68 -7.41 16.29 -8.27
CA ALA A 68 -7.53 17.72 -7.98
C ALA A 68 -7.15 18.05 -6.53
N HIS A 69 -7.52 17.19 -5.56
CA HIS A 69 -7.34 17.47 -4.15
C HIS A 69 -6.10 16.85 -3.51
N ILE A 70 -5.55 15.78 -4.08
CA ILE A 70 -4.42 15.02 -3.50
C ILE A 70 -3.28 14.90 -4.50
N SER A 71 -3.48 14.23 -5.64
CA SER A 71 -2.35 13.85 -6.54
C SER A 71 -1.56 15.06 -7.05
N LYS A 72 -2.24 16.13 -7.52
CA LYS A 72 -1.56 17.36 -7.93
C LYS A 72 -0.99 18.13 -6.74
N VAL A 73 -1.73 18.17 -5.63
CA VAL A 73 -1.39 18.94 -4.44
C VAL A 73 -0.14 18.40 -3.76
N GLN A 74 0.10 17.09 -3.81
CA GLN A 74 1.28 16.49 -3.17
C GLN A 74 2.61 17.04 -3.72
N ARG A 75 2.62 17.53 -4.97
CA ARG A 75 3.82 18.08 -5.63
C ARG A 75 4.24 19.44 -5.07
N SER A 76 3.28 20.26 -4.64
CA SER A 76 3.55 21.63 -4.16
C SER A 76 3.29 21.79 -2.67
N ARG A 77 2.34 21.04 -2.10
CA ARG A 77 1.93 21.09 -0.69
C ARG A 77 1.80 19.67 -0.12
N PRO A 78 2.92 18.92 0.02
CA PRO A 78 2.92 17.52 0.44
C PRO A 78 2.22 17.29 1.79
N ASN A 79 2.47 18.16 2.78
CA ASN A 79 1.84 18.05 4.10
C ASN A 79 0.32 18.19 4.04
N LEU A 80 -0.20 19.10 3.22
CA LEU A 80 -1.64 19.27 3.03
C LEU A 80 -2.26 18.04 2.33
N ALA A 81 -1.59 17.51 1.31
CA ALA A 81 -2.04 16.30 0.63
C ALA A 81 -2.07 15.09 1.58
N ALA A 82 -1.04 14.94 2.42
CA ALA A 82 -0.97 13.90 3.44
C ALA A 82 -2.10 14.04 4.48
N GLN A 83 -2.37 15.25 4.98
CA GLN A 83 -3.48 15.50 5.90
C GLN A 83 -4.84 15.14 5.29
N ARG A 84 -5.06 15.48 4.01
CA ARG A 84 -6.29 15.11 3.28
C ARG A 84 -6.45 13.61 3.15
N VAL A 85 -5.39 12.91 2.75
CA VAL A 85 -5.39 11.44 2.68
C VAL A 85 -5.65 10.83 4.05
N GLN A 86 -4.99 11.32 5.11
CA GLN A 86 -5.22 10.84 6.47
C GLN A 86 -6.68 11.04 6.91
N ALA A 87 -7.29 12.19 6.60
CA ALA A 87 -8.69 12.45 6.92
C ALA A 87 -9.63 11.44 6.24
N ILE A 88 -9.37 11.08 4.98
CA ILE A 88 -10.15 10.05 4.28
C ILE A 88 -9.89 8.68 4.91
N LEU A 89 -8.63 8.30 5.12
CA LEU A 89 -8.29 6.98 5.64
C LEU A 89 -8.86 6.75 7.06
N ARG A 90 -8.96 7.77 7.90
CA ARG A 90 -9.58 7.64 9.24
C ARG A 90 -11.02 7.13 9.20
N THR A 91 -11.74 7.26 8.08
CA THR A 91 -13.13 6.81 7.97
C THR A 91 -13.27 5.36 7.49
N CYS A 92 -12.24 4.82 6.83
CA CYS A 92 -12.32 3.53 6.14
C CYS A 92 -11.14 2.58 6.40
N MET A 93 -10.17 2.98 7.22
CA MET A 93 -8.98 2.19 7.53
C MET A 93 -8.83 1.95 9.02
N LEU A 94 -8.49 0.70 9.35
CA LEU A 94 -7.92 0.34 10.64
C LEU A 94 -6.45 -0.04 10.43
N ARG A 95 -5.54 0.67 11.11
CA ARG A 95 -4.11 0.34 11.12
C ARG A 95 -3.63 0.29 12.56
N LYS A 96 -3.04 -0.84 12.94
CA LYS A 96 -2.35 -1.02 14.22
C LYS A 96 -0.87 -1.25 13.94
N ASN A 97 -0.01 -0.72 14.78
CA ASN A 97 1.44 -0.94 14.74
C ASN A 97 1.87 -1.82 15.93
N LYS A 98 3.13 -2.28 15.93
CA LYS A 98 3.69 -3.12 17.00
C LYS A 98 3.67 -2.44 18.38
N GLU A 99 3.64 -1.11 18.39
CA GLU A 99 3.60 -0.27 19.59
C GLU A 99 2.17 0.01 20.09
N THR A 100 1.15 -0.43 19.34
CA THR A 100 -0.25 -0.16 19.68
C THR A 100 -0.56 -0.80 21.03
N LYS A 101 -1.06 -0.01 21.98
CA LYS A 101 -1.51 -0.49 23.29
C LYS A 101 -3.03 -0.66 23.31
N LEU A 102 -3.50 -1.72 23.94
CA LEU A 102 -4.92 -1.95 24.24
C LEU A 102 -5.06 -2.06 25.76
N ASN A 103 -5.88 -1.20 26.36
CA ASN A 103 -6.09 -1.13 27.82
C ASN A 103 -4.77 -1.00 28.61
N GLY A 104 -3.87 -0.14 28.13
CA GLY A 104 -2.57 0.12 28.77
C GLY A 104 -1.49 -0.94 28.52
N LYS A 105 -1.82 -2.09 27.94
CA LYS A 105 -0.87 -3.17 27.64
C LYS A 105 -0.49 -3.17 26.14
N PRO A 106 0.77 -3.46 25.77
CA PRO A 106 1.13 -3.68 24.37
C PRO A 106 0.23 -4.74 23.75
N LEU A 107 -0.31 -4.46 22.55
CA LEU A 107 -1.14 -5.41 21.82
C LEU A 107 -0.36 -6.66 21.44
N LEU A 108 0.95 -6.52 21.23
CA LEU A 108 1.82 -7.60 20.82
C LEU A 108 3.16 -7.47 21.55
N VAL A 109 3.55 -8.54 22.24
CA VAL A 109 4.85 -8.66 22.90
C VAL A 109 5.72 -9.52 22.01
N LEU A 110 6.61 -8.89 21.25
CA LEU A 110 7.56 -9.59 20.38
C LEU A 110 8.86 -9.85 21.13
N PRO A 111 9.53 -10.99 20.87
CA PRO A 111 10.91 -11.16 21.30
C PRO A 111 11.82 -10.12 20.62
N PRO A 112 13.01 -9.85 21.19
CA PRO A 112 14.01 -9.01 20.54
C PRO A 112 14.31 -9.52 19.12
N LYS A 113 14.48 -8.59 18.17
CA LYS A 113 14.89 -8.91 16.81
C LYS A 113 16.35 -9.39 16.82
N SER A 114 16.62 -10.61 16.39
CA SER A 114 17.97 -11.07 16.04
C SER A 114 18.28 -10.68 14.60
N VAL A 115 19.51 -10.23 14.35
CA VAL A 115 20.02 -9.94 13.00
C VAL A 115 21.32 -10.71 12.84
N GLU A 116 21.37 -11.59 11.86
CA GLU A 116 22.56 -12.34 11.48
C GLU A 116 22.99 -11.89 10.08
N ILE A 117 24.25 -11.50 9.95
CA ILE A 117 24.83 -11.13 8.66
C ILE A 117 25.62 -12.34 8.18
N VAL A 118 25.10 -13.02 7.17
CA VAL A 118 25.80 -14.12 6.49
C VAL A 118 26.48 -13.53 5.26
N GLN A 119 27.79 -13.38 5.32
CA GLN A 119 28.59 -12.96 4.19
C GLN A 119 28.86 -14.17 3.29
N LEU A 120 28.61 -14.01 1.99
CA LEU A 120 28.86 -15.04 0.98
C LEU A 120 30.03 -14.57 0.11
N ASP A 121 30.92 -15.49 -0.22
CA ASP A 121 31.97 -15.25 -1.19
C ASP A 121 31.43 -15.53 -2.60
N PHE A 122 31.79 -14.68 -3.56
CA PHE A 122 31.53 -14.99 -4.96
C PHE A 122 32.25 -16.26 -5.37
N THR A 123 31.58 -17.09 -6.16
CA THR A 123 32.24 -18.10 -6.97
C THR A 123 33.18 -17.43 -7.99
N GLU A 124 34.10 -18.20 -8.57
CA GLU A 124 35.05 -17.68 -9.56
C GLU A 124 34.32 -17.09 -10.79
N GLU A 125 33.30 -17.79 -11.26
CA GLU A 125 32.43 -17.37 -12.38
C GLU A 125 31.66 -16.06 -12.06
N GLU A 126 31.07 -15.93 -10.87
CA GLU A 126 30.37 -14.71 -10.44
C GLU A 126 31.35 -13.53 -10.30
N ARG A 127 32.57 -13.79 -9.82
CA ARG A 127 33.61 -12.77 -9.67
C ARG A 127 34.08 -12.25 -11.02
N GLU A 128 34.28 -13.12 -12.01
CA GLU A 128 34.62 -12.73 -13.38
C GLU A 128 33.51 -11.87 -14.01
N MET A 129 32.25 -12.27 -13.87
CA MET A 129 31.11 -11.48 -14.36
C MET A 129 31.01 -10.11 -13.65
N TYR A 130 31.21 -10.09 -12.34
CA TYR A 130 31.17 -8.86 -11.55
C TYR A 130 32.25 -7.87 -12.01
N LEU A 131 33.49 -8.34 -12.17
CA LEU A 131 34.62 -7.51 -12.65
C LEU A 131 34.43 -7.03 -14.09
N ALA A 132 33.77 -7.82 -14.95
CA ALA A 132 33.50 -7.43 -16.34
C ALA A 132 32.51 -6.27 -16.48
N ILE A 133 31.67 -6.01 -15.47
CA ILE A 133 30.65 -4.94 -15.47
C ILE A 133 31.13 -3.71 -14.66
N GLU A 134 32.15 -3.86 -13.81
CA GLU A 134 32.66 -2.78 -12.95
C GLU A 134 33.52 -1.73 -13.71
N HIS A 135 33.68 -1.90 -15.04
CA HIS A 135 34.36 -0.95 -15.95
C HIS A 135 33.38 -0.11 -16.77
#